data_AF-A0A3D2U1G7-F1
#
_entry.id   AF-A0A3D2U1G7-F1
#
_cell.length_a   1.000
_cell.length_b   1.000
_cell.length_c   1.000
_cell.angle_alpha   90.00
_cell.angle_beta   90.00
_cell.angle_gamma   90.00
#
_symmetry.space_group_name_H-M   'P 1'
#
loop_
_entity.id
_entity.type
_entity.pdbx_description
1 polymer ?
#
loop_
_entity_poly.entity_id
_entity_poly.type
_entity_poly.pdbx_seq_one_letter_code
_entity_poly.pdbx_strand_id
1 'polypeptide(L)'
;MHWTGKLFAGLVIIGSVGAIALSARTHQVRASWHKKLNKLRGDFEVGADQLRKETFLHEAALVDLANAKRGWGDFSDDVTVQVNVQNGYLQTRDQDTAAVVAAAAANNQQQPLMIYGFLKNADGSSRFIGTFVQEGAPQGGFRVWKPTWQVRPADQVAAWGTGKWRLRTLIPAHQKTRFVNLEVLLTQADQSVADTGLDTQIKGDVNLKADDQLRLRFSELMGENEDLAGLKGKLPDYMIDGLVRAIAAAEEERNLAIESVDQLRRDLKLNHDRANLLLKQNTGLERSLPRTKTAAAAVTRVTQETQKK
;
A
#
# COMPACT_ATOMS: atom_id res chain seq x y z
N MET A 1 -31.29 -21.29 116.55
CA MET A 1 -30.41 -20.54 115.62
C MET A 1 -30.25 -19.12 116.15
N HIS A 2 -29.05 -18.74 116.58
CA HIS A 2 -28.78 -17.44 117.22
C HIS A 2 -29.01 -16.27 116.24
N TRP A 3 -29.70 -15.22 116.71
CA TRP A 3 -30.01 -14.01 115.95
C TRP A 3 -28.76 -13.33 115.39
N THR A 4 -27.67 -13.34 116.15
CA THR A 4 -26.35 -12.82 115.76
C THR A 4 -25.79 -13.54 114.53
N GLY A 5 -25.92 -14.87 114.43
CA GLY A 5 -25.47 -15.64 113.27
C GLY A 5 -26.24 -15.34 111.99
N LYS A 6 -27.55 -15.07 112.09
CA LYS A 6 -28.37 -14.64 110.94
C LYS A 6 -28.00 -13.23 110.46
N LEU A 7 -27.67 -12.32 111.38
CA LEU A 7 -27.25 -10.97 111.06
C LEU A 7 -25.88 -10.95 110.34
N PHE A 8 -24.91 -11.72 110.86
CA PHE A 8 -23.59 -11.85 110.21
C PHE A 8 -23.69 -12.56 108.85
N ALA A 9 -24.51 -13.60 108.71
CA ALA A 9 -24.76 -14.24 107.42
C ALA A 9 -25.38 -13.25 106.40
N GLY A 10 -26.32 -12.40 106.83
CA GLY A 10 -26.90 -11.35 105.99
C GLY A 10 -25.87 -10.33 105.50
N LEU A 11 -24.99 -9.85 106.37
CA LEU A 11 -23.90 -8.94 106.00
C LEU A 11 -22.88 -9.59 105.04
N VAL A 12 -22.54 -10.85 105.25
CA VAL A 12 -21.64 -11.59 104.35
C VAL A 12 -22.28 -11.76 102.97
N ILE A 13 -23.57 -12.06 102.88
CA ILE A 13 -24.29 -12.18 101.60
C ILE A 13 -24.32 -10.82 100.87
N ILE A 14 -24.66 -9.73 101.56
CA ILE A 14 -24.68 -8.39 100.95
C ILE A 14 -23.28 -7.96 100.50
N GLY A 15 -22.25 -8.22 101.32
CA GLY A 15 -20.85 -7.94 100.97
C GLY A 15 -20.38 -8.75 99.76
N SER A 16 -20.77 -10.02 99.68
CA SER A 16 -20.46 -10.90 98.53
C SER A 16 -21.14 -10.40 97.26
N VAL A 17 -22.41 -10.03 97.32
CA VAL A 17 -23.15 -9.46 96.16
C VAL A 17 -22.54 -8.13 95.71
N GLY A 18 -22.16 -7.26 96.65
CA GLY A 18 -21.47 -6.01 96.36
C GLY A 18 -20.09 -6.22 95.72
N ALA A 19 -19.31 -7.17 96.22
CA ALA A 19 -18.01 -7.53 95.67
C ALA A 19 -18.13 -8.12 94.25
N ILE A 20 -19.14 -8.96 93.99
CA ILE A 20 -19.41 -9.50 92.65
C ILE A 20 -19.82 -8.38 91.69
N ALA A 21 -20.66 -7.44 92.11
CA ALA A 21 -21.09 -6.32 91.27
C ALA A 21 -19.92 -5.36 90.91
N LEU A 22 -19.04 -5.07 91.88
CA LEU A 22 -17.83 -4.27 91.65
C LEU A 22 -16.81 -5.01 90.79
N SER A 23 -16.64 -6.32 90.99
CA SER A 23 -15.78 -7.16 90.16
C SER A 23 -16.30 -7.23 88.72
N ALA A 24 -17.62 -7.35 88.53
CA ALA A 24 -18.24 -7.32 87.20
C ALA A 24 -18.02 -5.97 86.50
N ARG A 25 -18.20 -4.83 87.20
CA ARG A 25 -17.91 -3.50 86.64
C ARG A 25 -16.44 -3.30 86.29
N THR A 26 -15.52 -3.73 87.15
CA THR A 26 -14.07 -3.64 86.86
C THR A 26 -13.68 -4.51 85.67
N HIS A 27 -14.25 -5.71 85.54
CA HIS A 27 -14.09 -6.56 84.36
C HIS A 27 -14.66 -5.91 83.09
N GLN A 28 -15.83 -5.27 83.15
CA GLN A 28 -16.40 -4.55 82.00
C GLN A 28 -15.53 -3.36 81.56
N VAL A 29 -15.04 -2.56 82.51
CA VAL A 29 -14.14 -1.44 82.21
C VAL A 29 -12.84 -1.97 81.59
N ARG A 30 -12.22 -3.00 82.20
CA ARG A 30 -11.01 -3.64 81.66
C ARG A 30 -11.23 -4.22 80.26
N ALA A 31 -12.34 -4.91 80.02
CA ALA A 31 -12.70 -5.44 78.71
C ALA A 31 -12.90 -4.33 77.67
N SER A 32 -13.51 -3.21 78.07
CA SER A 32 -13.67 -2.04 77.19
C SER A 32 -12.33 -1.39 76.82
N TRP A 33 -11.39 -1.32 77.76
CA TRP A 33 -10.03 -0.83 77.51
C TRP A 33 -9.23 -1.77 76.62
N HIS A 34 -9.30 -3.08 76.84
CA HIS A 34 -8.69 -4.07 75.95
C HIS A 34 -9.29 -4.00 74.55
N LYS A 35 -10.61 -3.82 74.41
CA LYS A 35 -11.25 -3.63 73.10
C LYS A 35 -10.76 -2.36 72.40
N LYS A 36 -10.65 -1.24 73.12
CA LYS A 36 -10.10 0.01 72.59
C LYS A 36 -8.63 -0.12 72.18
N LEU A 37 -7.80 -0.75 73.02
CA LEU A 37 -6.39 -1.00 72.73
C LEU A 37 -6.19 -1.91 71.52
N ASN A 38 -6.97 -3.00 71.42
CA ASN A 38 -6.92 -3.90 70.28
C ASN A 38 -7.36 -3.19 68.99
N LYS A 39 -8.39 -2.34 69.06
CA LYS A 39 -8.81 -1.53 67.91
C LYS A 39 -7.73 -0.53 67.49
N LEU A 40 -7.18 0.24 68.44
CA LEU A 40 -6.09 1.19 68.17
C LEU A 40 -4.86 0.51 67.59
N ARG A 41 -4.53 -0.69 68.06
CA ARG A 41 -3.43 -1.49 67.52
C ARG A 41 -3.71 -1.93 66.08
N GLY A 42 -4.92 -2.42 65.80
CA GLY A 42 -5.32 -2.77 64.43
C GLY A 42 -5.32 -1.57 63.49
N ASP A 43 -5.89 -0.44 63.93
CA ASP A 43 -5.92 0.80 63.15
C ASP A 43 -4.49 1.34 62.89
N PHE A 44 -3.57 1.20 63.86
CA PHE A 44 -2.16 1.56 63.70
C PHE A 44 -1.42 0.62 62.75
N GLU A 45 -1.63 -0.70 62.86
CA GLU A 45 -1.02 -1.68 61.95
C GLU A 45 -1.47 -1.45 60.50
N VAL A 46 -2.77 -1.23 60.27
CA VAL A 46 -3.32 -0.89 58.95
C VAL A 46 -2.77 0.44 58.43
N GLY A 47 -2.73 1.47 59.27
CA GLY A 47 -2.17 2.77 58.90
C GLY A 47 -0.67 2.71 58.59
N ALA A 48 0.09 1.91 59.33
CA ALA A 48 1.51 1.70 59.10
C ALA A 48 1.78 0.97 57.78
N ASP A 49 0.99 -0.05 57.45
CA ASP A 49 1.12 -0.77 56.18
C ASP A 49 0.71 0.10 54.98
N GLN A 50 -0.34 0.93 55.14
CA GLN A 50 -0.72 1.89 54.11
C GLN A 50 0.36 2.95 53.90
N LEU A 51 0.94 3.49 54.96
CA LEU A 51 2.04 4.45 54.87
C LEU A 51 3.28 3.84 54.20
N ARG A 52 3.63 2.58 54.53
CA ARG A 52 4.72 1.86 53.84
C ARG A 52 4.45 1.71 52.36
N LYS A 53 3.23 1.33 51.97
CA LYS A 53 2.84 1.21 50.56
C LYS A 53 2.95 2.54 49.82
N GLU A 54 2.41 3.61 50.40
CA GLU A 54 2.50 4.95 49.79
C GLU A 54 3.94 5.47 49.71
N THR A 55 4.75 5.21 50.73
CA THR A 55 6.18 5.57 50.72
C THR A 55 6.92 4.82 49.61
N PHE A 56 6.66 3.50 49.47
CA PHE A 56 7.22 2.70 48.39
C PHE A 56 6.78 3.19 47.01
N LEU A 57 5.50 3.52 46.82
CA LEU A 57 5.01 4.07 45.56
C LEU A 57 5.63 5.43 45.24
N HIS A 58 5.78 6.29 46.24
CA HIS A 58 6.44 7.58 46.08
C HIS A 58 7.92 7.42 45.70
N GLU A 59 8.66 6.55 46.40
CA GLU A 59 10.06 6.24 46.07
C GLU A 59 10.18 5.64 44.66
N ALA A 60 9.32 4.69 44.30
CA ALA A 60 9.26 4.12 42.96
C ALA A 60 8.98 5.21 41.90
N ALA A 61 8.02 6.09 42.15
CA ALA A 61 7.70 7.20 41.25
C ALA A 61 8.86 8.20 41.12
N LEU A 62 9.61 8.46 42.20
CA LEU A 62 10.82 9.28 42.13
C LEU A 62 11.92 8.62 41.31
N VAL A 63 12.11 7.30 41.46
CA VAL A 63 13.05 6.52 40.66
C VAL A 63 12.64 6.52 39.20
N ASP A 64 11.35 6.32 38.90
CA ASP A 64 10.82 6.37 37.53
C ASP A 64 10.94 7.76 36.93
N LEU A 65 10.68 8.81 37.69
CA LEU A 65 10.89 10.19 37.26
C LEU A 65 12.37 10.49 37.03
N ALA A 66 13.26 10.00 37.89
CA ALA A 66 14.71 10.14 37.70
C ALA A 66 15.19 9.37 36.47
N ASN A 67 14.66 8.17 36.24
CA ASN A 67 14.96 7.35 35.06
C ASN A 67 14.40 7.98 33.78
N ALA A 68 13.19 8.53 33.82
CA ALA A 68 12.61 9.27 32.72
C ALA A 68 13.45 10.53 32.42
N LYS A 69 13.82 11.31 33.44
CA LYS A 69 14.71 12.48 33.28
C LYS A 69 16.06 12.07 32.68
N ARG A 70 16.67 10.99 33.17
CA ARG A 70 17.94 10.45 32.62
C ARG A 70 17.77 9.98 31.18
N GLY A 71 16.63 9.37 30.85
CA GLY A 71 16.32 8.87 29.51
C GLY A 71 15.99 9.96 28.49
N TRP A 72 15.69 11.18 28.92
CA TRP A 72 15.43 12.33 28.03
C TRP A 72 16.63 13.27 27.89
N GLY A 73 17.70 13.02 28.64
CA GLY A 73 18.95 13.80 28.62
C GLY A 73 18.76 15.29 28.93
N ASP A 74 19.83 16.04 28.70
CA ASP A 74 19.79 17.50 28.75
C ASP A 74 19.06 18.07 27.54
N PHE A 75 18.45 19.23 27.75
CA PHE A 75 17.75 19.96 26.71
C PHE A 75 18.10 21.44 26.74
N SER A 76 18.04 22.07 25.57
CA SER A 76 18.05 23.52 25.44
C SER A 76 16.63 23.96 25.11
N ASP A 77 16.05 24.81 25.94
CA ASP A 77 14.70 25.35 25.75
C ASP A 77 14.75 26.76 25.16
N ASP A 78 13.69 27.15 24.46
CA ASP A 78 13.56 28.46 23.81
C ASP A 78 14.75 28.83 22.91
N VAL A 79 15.27 27.80 22.23
CA VAL A 79 16.33 27.95 21.23
C VAL A 79 15.75 28.68 20.03
N THR A 80 16.46 29.72 19.59
CA THR A 80 16.08 30.43 18.37
C THR A 80 16.57 29.63 17.18
N VAL A 81 15.64 29.01 16.46
CA VAL A 81 15.93 28.19 15.27
C VAL A 81 15.48 28.93 14.03
N GLN A 82 16.40 29.11 13.09
CA GLN A 82 16.08 29.54 11.73
C GLN A 82 15.87 28.31 10.85
N VAL A 83 14.75 28.26 10.13
CA VAL A 83 14.39 27.12 9.27
C VAL A 83 14.55 27.54 7.82
N ASN A 84 15.33 26.79 7.05
CA ASN A 84 15.33 26.90 5.60
C ASN A 84 14.14 26.11 5.04
N VAL A 85 13.17 26.84 4.48
CA VAL A 85 11.92 26.26 3.99
C VAL A 85 12.07 25.36 2.76
N GLN A 86 13.17 25.48 2.02
CA GLN A 86 13.38 24.70 0.79
C GLN A 86 13.85 23.27 1.08
N ASN A 87 14.68 23.09 2.10
CA ASN A 87 15.34 21.82 2.38
C ASN A 87 15.13 21.32 3.83
N GLY A 88 14.44 22.09 4.67
CA GLY A 88 14.18 21.77 6.07
C GLY A 88 15.40 21.90 6.98
N TYR A 89 16.47 22.56 6.54
CA TYR A 89 17.69 22.69 7.34
C TYR A 89 17.43 23.67 8.48
N LEU A 90 17.97 23.36 9.66
CA LEU A 90 17.87 24.21 10.82
C LEU A 90 19.21 24.91 11.05
N GLN A 91 19.17 26.18 11.44
CA GLN A 91 20.34 26.90 11.90
C GLN A 91 20.11 27.39 13.33
N THR A 92 21.09 27.12 14.20
CA THR A 92 21.07 27.49 15.62
C THR A 92 22.33 28.23 16.01
N ARG A 93 22.26 29.00 17.10
CA ARG A 93 23.43 29.62 17.73
C ARG A 93 23.93 28.77 18.89
N ASP A 94 25.24 28.66 19.03
CA ASP A 94 25.90 27.89 20.09
C ASP A 94 25.54 28.43 21.48
N GLN A 95 25.39 29.76 21.62
CA GLN A 95 24.98 30.42 22.86
C GLN A 95 23.59 29.96 23.35
N ASP A 96 22.67 29.63 22.44
CA ASP A 96 21.32 29.19 22.77
C ASP A 96 21.25 27.66 22.95
N THR A 97 22.35 26.94 22.67
CA THR A 97 22.39 25.47 22.60
C THR A 97 23.49 24.89 23.48
N ALA A 98 23.69 25.43 24.68
CA ALA A 98 24.76 25.04 25.59
C ALA A 98 24.86 23.52 25.86
N ALA A 99 23.72 22.82 25.98
CA ALA A 99 23.70 21.37 26.17
C ALA A 99 24.24 20.61 24.94
N VAL A 100 23.96 21.12 23.74
CA VAL A 100 24.44 20.57 22.47
C VAL A 100 25.94 20.84 22.31
N VAL A 101 26.41 22.02 22.67
CA VAL A 101 27.83 22.38 22.67
C VAL A 101 28.62 21.50 23.64
N ALA A 102 28.11 21.28 24.86
CA ALA A 102 28.73 20.39 25.84
C ALA A 102 28.80 18.94 25.33
N ALA A 103 27.74 18.44 24.69
CA ALA A 103 27.73 17.11 24.09
C ALA A 103 28.71 16.99 22.90
N ALA A 104 28.86 18.05 22.10
CA ALA A 104 29.85 18.10 21.01
C ALA A 104 31.29 18.04 21.55
N ALA A 105 31.56 18.76 22.65
CA ALA A 105 32.87 18.78 23.30
C ALA A 105 33.22 17.41 23.90
N ALA A 106 32.25 16.74 24.54
CA ALA A 106 32.45 15.40 25.11
C ALA A 106 32.79 14.32 24.06
N ASN A 107 32.30 14.49 22.82
CA ASN A 107 32.52 13.54 21.73
C ASN A 107 33.75 13.85 20.85
N ASN A 108 34.63 14.77 21.27
CA ASN A 108 35.82 15.21 20.50
C ASN A 108 35.51 15.58 19.04
N GLN A 109 34.27 15.98 18.73
CA GLN A 109 33.78 16.27 17.37
C GLN A 109 33.95 15.14 16.33
N GLN A 110 34.25 13.90 16.74
CA GLN A 110 34.52 12.79 15.80
C GLN A 110 33.26 12.19 15.19
N GLN A 111 32.11 12.30 15.86
CA GLN A 111 30.84 11.84 15.33
C GLN A 111 29.94 13.04 14.99
N PRO A 112 29.22 12.99 13.86
CA PRO A 112 28.26 14.04 13.53
C PRO A 112 27.17 14.03 14.61
N LEU A 113 27.05 15.16 15.32
CA LEU A 113 26.15 15.26 16.46
C LEU A 113 24.70 15.19 15.97
N MET A 114 23.88 14.37 16.62
CA MET A 114 22.45 14.27 16.34
C MET A 114 21.66 14.97 17.43
N ILE A 115 20.62 15.70 17.02
CA ILE A 115 19.66 16.38 17.89
C ILE A 115 18.23 15.99 17.52
N TYR A 116 17.34 16.16 18.48
CA TYR A 116 15.91 15.93 18.36
C TYR A 116 15.19 17.27 18.54
N GLY A 117 14.54 17.74 17.48
CA GLY A 117 13.89 19.04 17.41
C GLY A 117 12.41 18.97 17.78
N PHE A 118 12.01 19.81 18.73
CA PHE A 118 10.62 19.99 19.13
C PHE A 118 10.22 21.46 18.95
N LEU A 119 9.20 21.70 18.13
CA LEU A 119 8.60 23.03 17.98
C LEU A 119 7.74 23.34 19.21
N LYS A 120 7.95 24.50 19.83
CA LYS A 120 7.05 24.95 20.91
C LYS A 120 5.83 25.63 20.31
N ASN A 121 4.66 25.19 20.75
CA ASN A 121 3.39 25.81 20.43
C ASN A 121 3.13 26.99 21.39
N ALA A 122 2.21 27.88 21.02
CA ALA A 122 1.86 29.05 21.83
C ALA A 122 1.27 28.70 23.21
N ASP A 123 0.71 27.50 23.36
CA ASP A 123 0.17 26.95 24.62
C ASP A 123 1.26 26.39 25.56
N GLY A 124 2.54 26.44 25.14
CA GLY A 124 3.67 25.89 25.89
C GLY A 124 3.89 24.38 25.68
N SER A 125 3.01 23.70 24.94
CA SER A 125 3.25 22.31 24.51
C SER A 125 4.38 22.25 23.47
N SER A 126 4.98 21.07 23.30
CA SER A 126 6.05 20.88 22.31
C SER A 126 5.68 19.74 21.37
N ARG A 127 5.71 20.01 20.06
CA ARG A 127 5.47 19.03 19.01
C ARG A 127 6.81 18.55 18.46
N PHE A 128 7.01 17.24 18.41
CA PHE A 128 8.18 16.65 17.77
C PHE A 128 8.13 16.91 16.26
N ILE A 129 9.19 17.48 15.71
CA ILE A 129 9.35 17.67 14.27
C ILE A 129 10.24 16.57 13.69
N GLY A 130 11.35 16.27 14.37
CA GLY A 130 12.15 15.09 14.06
C GLY A 130 13.61 15.15 14.52
N THR A 131 14.42 14.21 14.04
CA THR A 131 15.90 14.13 14.15
C THR A 131 16.70 14.92 13.11
N PHE A 132 17.71 15.63 13.58
CA PHE A 132 18.62 16.37 12.72
C PHE A 132 20.06 16.03 13.07
N VAL A 133 20.93 15.95 12.06
CA VAL A 133 22.35 15.70 12.20
C VAL A 133 23.13 16.95 11.84
N GLN A 134 24.20 17.22 12.58
CA GLN A 134 25.06 18.38 12.30
C GLN A 134 25.70 18.25 10.93
N GLU A 135 25.60 19.30 10.13
CA GLU A 135 26.28 19.41 8.84
C GLU A 135 27.54 20.26 8.98
N GLY A 136 28.69 19.64 8.69
CA GLY A 136 29.98 20.32 8.74
C GLY A 136 30.39 20.77 10.16
N ALA A 137 31.46 21.56 10.22
CA ALA A 137 31.94 22.16 11.46
C ALA A 137 31.16 23.46 11.77
N PRO A 138 30.96 23.81 13.06
CA PRO A 138 30.34 25.09 13.43
C PRO A 138 31.16 26.27 12.89
N GLN A 139 30.49 27.29 12.36
CA GLN A 139 31.12 28.50 11.80
C GLN A 139 30.60 29.74 12.52
N GLY A 140 31.50 30.55 13.08
CA GLY A 140 31.13 31.82 13.73
C GLY A 140 30.14 31.69 14.89
N GLY A 141 30.12 30.55 15.59
CA GLY A 141 29.15 30.27 16.65
C GLY A 141 27.77 29.82 16.17
N PHE A 142 27.63 29.47 14.90
CA PHE A 142 26.42 28.87 14.33
C PHE A 142 26.64 27.41 13.94
N ARG A 143 25.58 26.61 14.07
CA ARG A 143 25.50 25.24 13.59
C ARG A 143 24.36 25.08 12.62
N VAL A 144 24.61 24.28 11.59
CA VAL A 144 23.61 23.87 10.61
C VAL A 144 23.25 22.42 10.88
N TRP A 145 21.96 22.12 10.85
CA TRP A 145 21.41 20.80 11.09
C TRP A 145 20.60 20.35 9.90
N LYS A 146 21.00 19.20 9.36
CA LYS A 146 20.35 18.54 8.25
C LYS A 146 19.36 17.50 8.78
N PRO A 147 18.12 17.44 8.27
CA PRO A 147 17.18 16.36 8.59
C PRO A 147 17.79 14.99 8.26
N THR A 148 17.54 13.98 9.10
CA THR A 148 18.01 12.61 8.80
C THR A 148 17.12 11.89 7.79
N TRP A 149 15.88 12.33 7.62
CA TRP A 149 14.94 11.84 6.60
C TRP A 149 14.89 12.78 5.39
N GLN A 150 14.33 12.25 4.30
CA GLN A 150 13.95 13.06 3.15
C GLN A 150 12.69 13.87 3.47
N VAL A 151 12.81 15.20 3.41
CA VAL A 151 11.71 16.15 3.61
C VAL A 151 10.72 16.07 2.44
N ARG A 152 9.43 15.96 2.76
CA ARG A 152 8.34 15.78 1.80
C ARG A 152 7.48 17.04 1.71
N PRO A 153 6.76 17.25 0.60
CA PRO A 153 5.80 18.35 0.49
C PRO A 153 4.73 18.32 1.60
N ALA A 154 4.31 17.14 2.04
CA ALA A 154 3.32 16.94 3.10
C ALA A 154 3.83 17.34 4.51
N ASP A 155 5.15 17.45 4.70
CA ASP A 155 5.72 17.80 6.01
C ASP A 155 5.53 19.29 6.36
N GLN A 156 5.07 20.10 5.40
CA GLN A 156 4.76 21.53 5.58
C GLN A 156 5.88 22.30 6.28
N VAL A 157 7.11 22.24 5.74
CA VAL A 157 8.29 22.91 6.31
C VAL A 157 8.05 24.40 6.57
N ALA A 158 7.29 25.06 5.71
CA ALA A 158 6.89 26.46 5.89
C ALA A 158 6.11 26.70 7.20
N ALA A 159 5.35 25.71 7.67
CA ALA A 159 4.59 25.76 8.91
C ALA A 159 5.43 25.41 10.16
N TRP A 160 6.67 24.96 10.00
CA TRP A 160 7.56 24.71 11.15
C TRP A 160 7.94 26.04 11.83
N GLY A 161 8.01 27.12 11.05
CA GLY A 161 8.26 28.46 11.55
C GLY A 161 9.69 28.68 12.09
N THR A 162 10.25 29.86 11.80
CA THR A 162 11.42 30.34 12.53
C THR A 162 10.96 30.82 13.91
N GLY A 163 11.49 30.26 15.00
CA GLY A 163 10.91 30.51 16.32
C GLY A 163 11.63 29.83 17.47
N LYS A 164 10.89 29.66 18.58
CA LYS A 164 11.39 29.04 19.82
C LYS A 164 11.18 27.54 19.79
N TRP A 165 12.28 26.80 19.86
CA TRP A 165 12.28 25.35 19.82
C TRP A 165 12.92 24.79 21.09
N ARG A 166 12.58 23.54 21.38
CA ARG A 166 13.27 22.72 22.36
C ARG A 166 14.12 21.70 21.63
N LEU A 167 15.42 21.72 21.90
CA LEU A 167 16.37 20.78 21.30
C LEU A 167 16.87 19.81 22.37
N ARG A 168 16.90 18.52 22.03
CA ARG A 168 17.43 17.47 22.91
C ARG A 168 18.56 16.74 22.21
N THR A 169 19.57 16.32 22.98
CA THR A 169 20.65 15.46 22.48
C THR A 169 20.29 13.98 22.54
N LEU A 170 19.27 13.63 23.33
CA LEU A 170 18.86 12.24 23.55
C LEU A 170 17.34 12.13 23.66
N ILE A 171 16.81 11.01 23.17
CA ILE A 171 15.44 10.56 23.42
C ILE A 171 15.47 9.14 23.99
N PRO A 172 14.45 8.73 24.76
CA PRO A 172 14.38 7.37 25.29
C PRO A 172 14.42 6.33 24.17
N ALA A 173 15.18 5.24 24.38
CA ALA A 173 15.41 4.20 23.38
C ALA A 173 14.11 3.58 22.82
N HIS A 174 13.07 3.43 23.64
CA HIS A 174 11.78 2.88 23.20
C HIS A 174 11.03 3.80 22.21
N GLN A 175 11.29 5.11 22.23
CA GLN A 175 10.74 6.05 21.24
C GLN A 175 11.52 5.99 19.93
N LYS A 176 12.84 5.75 19.98
CA LYS A 176 13.70 5.65 18.79
C LYS A 176 13.21 4.57 17.82
N THR A 177 12.86 3.38 18.32
CA THR A 177 12.32 2.29 17.48
C THR A 177 11.02 2.67 16.80
N ARG A 178 10.13 3.41 17.50
CA ARG A 178 8.87 3.87 16.91
C ARG A 178 9.11 4.84 15.76
N PHE A 179 10.03 5.79 15.91
CA PHE A 179 10.34 6.75 14.85
C PHE A 179 10.97 6.09 13.63
N VAL A 180 11.92 5.17 13.82
CA VAL A 180 12.52 4.41 12.70
C VAL A 180 11.47 3.59 11.96
N ASN A 181 10.56 2.91 12.67
CA ASN A 181 9.49 2.15 12.03
C ASN A 181 8.53 3.05 11.24
N LEU A 182 8.18 4.21 11.79
CA LEU A 182 7.34 5.19 11.09
C LEU A 182 8.04 5.70 9.82
N GLU A 183 9.35 5.96 9.87
CA GLU A 183 10.13 6.39 8.71
C GLU A 183 10.19 5.33 7.61
N VAL A 184 10.31 4.04 7.99
CA VAL A 184 10.26 2.92 7.04
C VAL A 184 8.88 2.84 6.38
N LEU A 185 7.79 2.91 7.15
CA LEU A 185 6.42 2.90 6.63
C LEU A 185 6.16 4.08 5.69
N LEU A 186 6.63 5.25 6.08
CA LEU A 186 6.51 6.46 5.28
C LEU A 186 7.31 6.34 3.97
N THR A 187 8.53 5.79 3.99
CA THR A 187 9.33 5.54 2.77
C THR A 187 8.64 4.53 1.85
N GLN A 188 8.08 3.47 2.41
CA GLN A 188 7.32 2.47 1.63
C GLN A 188 6.06 3.08 0.98
N ALA A 189 5.37 3.98 1.69
CA ALA A 189 4.23 4.70 1.16
C ALA A 189 4.62 5.60 -0.03
N ASP A 190 5.75 6.33 0.07
CA ASP A 190 6.24 7.16 -1.03
C ASP A 190 6.61 6.32 -2.26
N GLN A 191 7.27 5.18 -2.05
CA GLN A 191 7.59 4.26 -3.14
C GLN A 191 6.32 3.76 -3.84
N SER A 192 5.29 3.37 -3.08
CA SER A 192 4.01 2.93 -3.64
C SER A 192 3.34 4.03 -4.48
N VAL A 193 3.39 5.29 -4.02
CA VAL A 193 2.85 6.43 -4.77
C VAL A 193 3.63 6.65 -6.07
N ALA A 194 4.97 6.57 -6.03
CA ALA A 194 5.81 6.71 -7.22
C ALA A 194 5.54 5.59 -8.24
N ASP A 195 5.46 4.33 -7.76
CA ASP A 195 5.18 3.16 -8.59
C ASP A 195 3.80 3.26 -9.26
N THR A 196 2.79 3.73 -8.52
CA THR A 196 1.43 3.94 -9.06
C THR A 196 1.43 5.04 -10.13
N GLY A 197 2.22 6.11 -9.93
CA GLY A 197 2.39 7.16 -10.93
C GLY A 197 3.02 6.65 -12.23
N LEU A 198 4.08 5.85 -12.12
CA LEU A 198 4.73 5.22 -13.27
C LEU A 198 3.81 4.25 -14.01
N ASP A 199 3.08 3.39 -13.28
CA ASP A 199 2.11 2.47 -13.88
C ASP A 199 1.00 3.21 -14.64
N THR A 200 0.52 4.33 -14.09
CA THR A 200 -0.47 5.19 -14.75
C THR A 200 0.08 5.78 -16.06
N GLN A 201 1.34 6.24 -16.04
CA GLN A 201 2.00 6.77 -17.25
C GLN A 201 2.18 5.68 -18.31
N ILE A 202 2.67 4.49 -17.91
CA ILE A 202 2.86 3.36 -18.82
C ILE A 202 1.53 2.93 -19.45
N LYS A 203 0.45 2.86 -18.66
CA LYS A 203 -0.89 2.56 -19.18
C LYS A 203 -1.38 3.61 -20.17
N GLY A 204 -1.12 4.88 -19.90
CA GLY A 204 -1.40 5.97 -20.85
C GLY A 204 -0.68 5.77 -22.18
N ASP A 205 0.63 5.51 -22.15
CA ASP A 205 1.44 5.30 -23.34
C ASP A 205 1.03 4.04 -24.14
N VAL A 206 0.69 2.96 -23.44
CA VAL A 206 0.21 1.72 -24.07
C VAL A 206 -1.15 1.94 -24.73
N ASN A 207 -2.08 2.66 -24.08
CA ASN A 207 -3.37 2.97 -24.66
C ASN A 207 -3.24 3.82 -25.93
N LEU A 208 -2.39 4.85 -25.92
CA LEU A 208 -2.13 5.67 -27.12
C LEU A 208 -1.60 4.83 -28.27
N LYS A 209 -0.62 3.95 -28.01
CA LYS A 209 -0.08 3.04 -29.04
C LYS A 209 -1.11 2.03 -29.53
N ALA A 210 -1.97 1.53 -28.64
CA ALA A 210 -3.04 0.61 -29.00
C ALA A 210 -4.09 1.31 -29.88
N ASP A 211 -4.47 2.55 -29.56
CA ASP A 211 -5.38 3.36 -30.36
C ASP A 211 -4.79 3.67 -31.75
N ASP A 212 -3.50 4.00 -31.82
CA ASP A 212 -2.80 4.20 -33.09
C ASP A 212 -2.78 2.91 -33.93
N GLN A 213 -2.50 1.77 -33.31
CA GLN A 213 -2.52 0.47 -34.00
C GLN A 213 -3.93 0.10 -34.48
N LEU A 214 -4.96 0.37 -33.67
CA LEU A 214 -6.35 0.18 -34.09
C LEU A 214 -6.69 1.06 -35.29
N ARG A 215 -6.32 2.34 -35.26
CA ARG A 215 -6.52 3.25 -36.40
C ARG A 215 -5.83 2.76 -37.67
N LEU A 216 -4.59 2.28 -37.58
CA LEU A 216 -3.86 1.70 -38.70
C LEU A 216 -4.57 0.44 -39.25
N ARG A 217 -5.05 -0.45 -38.38
CA ARG A 217 -5.81 -1.63 -38.81
C ARG A 217 -7.14 -1.25 -39.45
N PHE A 218 -7.84 -0.25 -38.91
CA PHE A 218 -9.07 0.25 -39.50
C PHE A 218 -8.83 0.85 -40.89
N SER A 219 -7.77 1.63 -41.07
CA SER A 219 -7.44 2.19 -42.39
C SER A 219 -7.00 1.12 -43.39
N GLU A 220 -6.25 0.10 -42.97
CA GLU A 220 -5.92 -1.07 -43.80
C GLU A 220 -7.18 -1.84 -44.25
N LEU A 221 -8.15 -2.02 -43.36
CA LEU A 221 -9.38 -2.76 -43.65
C LEU A 221 -10.34 -1.98 -44.54
N MET A 222 -10.53 -0.69 -44.26
CA MET A 222 -11.56 0.14 -44.90
C MET A 222 -11.05 0.95 -46.10
N GLY A 223 -9.73 1.13 -46.24
CA GLY A 223 -9.14 1.92 -47.34
C GLY A 223 -9.29 3.44 -47.17
N GLU A 224 -9.69 3.91 -45.99
CA GLU A 224 -9.87 5.34 -45.69
C GLU A 224 -8.53 6.04 -45.39
N ASN A 225 -7.52 5.84 -46.25
CA ASN A 225 -6.23 6.48 -46.11
C ASN A 225 -6.02 7.50 -47.24
N GLU A 226 -6.27 8.78 -46.94
CA GLU A 226 -6.16 9.89 -47.90
C GLU A 226 -4.76 9.98 -48.54
N ASP A 227 -3.71 9.58 -47.81
CA ASP A 227 -2.33 9.61 -48.29
C ASP A 227 -2.05 8.58 -49.40
N LEU A 228 -2.83 7.51 -49.48
CA LEU A 228 -2.65 6.43 -50.46
C LEU A 228 -3.51 6.63 -51.72
N ALA A 229 -4.49 7.53 -51.69
CA ALA A 229 -5.40 7.79 -52.81
C ALA A 229 -4.65 8.26 -54.08
N GLY A 230 -3.57 9.02 -53.91
CA GLY A 230 -2.73 9.52 -55.03
C GLY A 230 -1.81 8.47 -55.65
N LEU A 231 -1.71 7.27 -55.07
CA LEU A 231 -0.87 6.17 -55.55
C LEU A 231 -1.65 5.11 -56.33
N LYS A 232 -2.89 5.42 -56.70
CA LYS A 232 -3.75 4.57 -57.53
C LYS A 232 -3.07 4.25 -58.87
N GLY A 233 -2.90 2.95 -59.16
CA GLY A 233 -2.16 2.44 -60.31
C GLY A 233 -0.66 2.17 -60.09
N LYS A 234 -0.08 2.55 -58.94
CA LYS A 234 1.30 2.19 -58.56
C LYS A 234 1.35 1.14 -57.45
N LEU A 235 0.37 1.16 -56.55
CA LEU A 235 0.15 0.17 -55.51
C LEU A 235 -1.04 -0.72 -55.87
N PRO A 236 -1.07 -1.97 -55.39
CA PRO A 236 -2.24 -2.84 -55.57
C PRO A 236 -3.52 -2.19 -55.01
N ASP A 237 -4.62 -2.31 -55.75
CA ASP A 237 -5.87 -1.60 -55.45
C ASP A 237 -6.42 -1.95 -54.05
N TYR A 238 -6.18 -3.16 -53.54
CA TYR A 238 -6.61 -3.57 -52.20
C TYR A 238 -5.94 -2.80 -51.05
N MET A 239 -4.77 -2.21 -51.29
CA MET A 239 -4.07 -1.38 -50.30
C MET A 239 -4.62 0.06 -50.26
N ILE A 240 -5.36 0.46 -51.30
CA ILE A 240 -5.90 1.81 -51.45
C ILE A 240 -7.39 1.82 -51.14
N ASP A 241 -8.14 0.91 -51.75
CA ASP A 241 -9.60 0.82 -51.63
C ASP A 241 -10.04 -0.02 -50.40
N GLY A 242 -9.08 -0.60 -49.67
CA GLY A 242 -9.28 -1.41 -48.48
C GLY A 242 -9.49 -2.90 -48.76
N LEU A 243 -9.06 -3.74 -47.81
CA LEU A 243 -9.17 -5.20 -47.92
C LEU A 243 -10.62 -5.66 -48.06
N VAL A 244 -11.56 -5.03 -47.37
CA VAL A 244 -12.99 -5.40 -47.43
C VAL A 244 -13.54 -5.24 -48.84
N ARG A 245 -13.23 -4.12 -49.49
CA ARG A 245 -13.70 -3.82 -50.85
C ARG A 245 -13.02 -4.70 -51.89
N ALA A 246 -11.74 -5.00 -51.69
CA ALA A 246 -11.01 -5.93 -52.55
C ALA A 246 -11.60 -7.35 -52.52
N ILE A 247 -11.97 -7.84 -51.32
CA ILE A 247 -12.64 -9.14 -51.19
C ILE A 247 -13.98 -9.11 -51.92
N ALA A 248 -14.80 -8.07 -51.73
CA ALA A 248 -16.09 -7.95 -52.41
C ALA A 248 -15.94 -7.94 -53.94
N ALA A 249 -14.94 -7.24 -54.48
CA ALA A 249 -14.66 -7.22 -55.91
C ALA A 249 -14.23 -8.59 -56.45
N ALA A 250 -13.35 -9.29 -55.71
CA ALA A 250 -12.89 -10.63 -56.09
C ALA A 250 -14.04 -11.66 -56.03
N GLU A 251 -14.97 -11.53 -55.09
CA GLU A 251 -16.17 -12.36 -55.02
C GLU A 251 -17.10 -12.13 -56.22
N GLU A 252 -17.27 -10.88 -56.64
CA GLU A 252 -18.08 -10.56 -57.82
C GLU A 252 -17.46 -11.11 -59.11
N GLU A 253 -16.15 -10.96 -59.29
CA GLU A 253 -15.43 -11.57 -60.42
C GLU A 253 -15.58 -13.10 -60.42
N ARG A 254 -15.50 -13.73 -59.25
CA ARG A 254 -15.74 -15.17 -59.11
C ARG A 254 -17.16 -15.54 -59.54
N ASN A 255 -18.16 -14.75 -59.15
CA ASN A 255 -19.56 -15.02 -59.51
C ASN A 255 -19.78 -14.94 -61.03
N LEU A 256 -19.24 -13.93 -61.68
CA LEU A 256 -19.29 -13.78 -63.15
C LEU A 256 -18.57 -14.93 -63.86
N ALA A 257 -17.40 -15.34 -63.34
CA ALA A 257 -16.67 -16.48 -63.90
C ALA A 257 -17.49 -17.78 -63.79
N ILE A 258 -18.13 -18.03 -62.64
CA ILE A 258 -19.01 -19.20 -62.45
C ILE A 258 -20.18 -19.16 -63.44
N GLU A 259 -20.81 -18.00 -63.63
CA GLU A 259 -21.91 -17.85 -64.58
C GLU A 259 -21.47 -18.14 -66.02
N SER A 260 -20.30 -17.63 -66.43
CA SER A 260 -19.73 -17.89 -67.76
C SER A 260 -19.44 -19.39 -67.99
N VAL A 261 -18.92 -20.08 -66.97
CA VAL A 261 -18.66 -21.52 -67.01
C VAL A 261 -19.97 -22.29 -67.16
N ASP A 262 -21.03 -21.89 -66.46
CA ASP A 262 -22.34 -22.52 -66.56
C ASP A 262 -23.02 -22.26 -67.91
N GLN A 263 -22.80 -21.11 -68.53
CA GLN A 263 -23.21 -20.86 -69.92
C GLN A 263 -22.46 -21.79 -70.88
N LEU A 264 -21.13 -21.85 -70.79
CA LEU A 264 -20.32 -22.77 -71.61
C LEU A 264 -20.73 -24.24 -71.45
N ARG A 265 -21.04 -24.68 -70.22
CA ARG A 265 -21.54 -26.04 -69.96
C ARG A 265 -22.87 -26.32 -70.66
N ARG A 266 -23.79 -25.34 -70.65
CA ARG A 266 -25.08 -25.45 -71.36
C ARG A 266 -24.86 -25.54 -72.87
N ASP A 267 -24.00 -24.70 -73.43
CA ASP A 267 -23.70 -24.70 -74.87
C ASP A 267 -22.99 -25.99 -75.30
N LEU A 268 -22.02 -26.46 -74.52
CA LEU A 268 -21.33 -27.71 -74.77
C LEU A 268 -22.32 -28.90 -74.77
N LYS A 269 -23.24 -28.93 -73.80
CA LYS A 269 -24.28 -29.96 -73.73
C LYS A 269 -25.19 -29.91 -74.97
N LEU A 270 -25.68 -28.73 -75.35
CA LEU A 270 -26.52 -28.57 -76.55
C LEU A 270 -25.80 -29.03 -77.82
N ASN A 271 -24.53 -28.66 -78.00
CA ASN A 271 -23.73 -29.07 -79.14
C ASN A 271 -23.46 -30.57 -79.14
N HIS A 272 -23.18 -31.16 -77.98
CA HIS A 272 -23.01 -32.61 -77.83
C HIS A 272 -24.30 -33.38 -78.17
N ASP A 273 -25.45 -32.93 -77.65
CA ASP A 273 -26.76 -33.52 -77.94
C ASP A 273 -27.10 -33.41 -79.44
N ARG A 274 -26.79 -32.27 -80.07
CA ARG A 274 -26.94 -32.07 -81.52
C ARG A 274 -26.04 -32.99 -82.34
N ALA A 275 -24.77 -33.13 -81.96
CA ALA A 275 -23.84 -34.04 -82.61
C ALA A 275 -24.33 -35.50 -82.51
N ASN A 276 -24.80 -35.92 -81.34
CA ASN A 276 -25.38 -37.25 -81.13
C ASN A 276 -26.64 -37.46 -81.98
N LEU A 277 -27.50 -36.45 -82.12
CA LEU A 277 -28.69 -36.51 -82.97
C LEU A 277 -28.31 -36.66 -84.45
N LEU A 278 -27.35 -35.87 -84.93
CA LEU A 278 -26.84 -35.99 -86.30
C LEU A 278 -26.20 -37.35 -86.57
N LEU A 279 -25.46 -37.89 -85.60
CA LEU A 279 -24.86 -39.23 -85.71
C LEU A 279 -25.95 -40.32 -85.78
N LYS A 280 -27.01 -40.20 -84.98
CA LYS A 280 -28.20 -41.07 -85.08
C LYS A 280 -28.92 -40.93 -86.43
N GLN A 281 -29.00 -39.73 -86.98
CA GLN A 281 -29.61 -39.49 -88.30
C GLN A 281 -28.74 -40.09 -89.42
N ASN A 282 -27.42 -39.88 -89.41
CA ASN A 282 -26.50 -40.45 -90.38
C ASN A 282 -26.51 -41.98 -90.34
N THR A 283 -26.44 -42.60 -89.17
CA THR A 283 -26.54 -44.06 -89.03
C THR A 283 -27.91 -44.59 -89.49
N GLY A 284 -28.99 -43.83 -89.32
CA GLY A 284 -30.30 -44.12 -89.88
C GLY A 284 -30.34 -44.02 -91.42
N LEU A 285 -29.72 -42.98 -91.98
CA LEU A 285 -29.62 -42.77 -93.43
C LEU A 285 -28.75 -43.83 -94.09
N GLU A 286 -27.61 -44.20 -93.50
CA GLU A 286 -26.76 -45.31 -93.94
C GLU A 286 -27.54 -46.63 -94.04
N ARG A 287 -28.45 -46.89 -93.11
CA ARG A 287 -29.34 -48.07 -93.16
C ARG A 287 -30.41 -47.97 -94.25
N SER A 288 -30.76 -46.76 -94.70
CA SER A 288 -31.76 -46.50 -95.73
C SER A 288 -31.21 -46.44 -97.16
N LEU A 289 -29.88 -46.38 -97.32
CA LEU A 289 -29.26 -46.45 -98.63
C LEU A 289 -29.46 -47.86 -99.25
N PRO A 290 -29.74 -47.97 -100.56
CA PRO A 290 -29.85 -49.27 -101.22
C PRO A 290 -28.51 -49.99 -101.07
N ARG A 291 -28.53 -51.19 -100.45
CA ARG A 291 -27.37 -52.07 -100.40
C ARG A 291 -27.01 -52.49 -101.83
N THR A 292 -26.13 -51.73 -102.49
CA THR A 292 -25.37 -52.21 -103.63
C THR A 292 -24.51 -53.35 -103.12
N LYS A 293 -24.91 -54.56 -103.48
CA LYS A 293 -24.19 -55.80 -103.25
C LYS A 293 -22.92 -55.72 -104.11
N THR A 294 -21.83 -55.21 -103.56
CA THR A 294 -20.50 -55.37 -104.16
C THR A 294 -19.56 -55.96 -103.12
N ALA A 295 -18.86 -56.99 -103.58
CA ALA A 295 -18.36 -58.09 -102.82
C ALA A 295 -17.21 -57.75 -101.86
N ALA A 296 -17.05 -58.64 -100.90
CA ALA A 296 -15.98 -58.67 -99.91
C ALA A 296 -14.59 -58.62 -100.56
N ALA A 297 -13.72 -57.76 -100.01
CA ALA A 297 -12.29 -58.01 -99.91
C ALA A 297 -11.75 -57.24 -98.70
N ALA A 298 -11.00 -57.96 -97.88
CA ALA A 298 -10.58 -57.60 -96.54
C ALA A 298 -9.49 -56.52 -96.50
N VAL A 299 -9.55 -55.62 -95.51
CA VAL A 299 -8.35 -55.17 -94.78
C VAL A 299 -8.71 -54.95 -93.30
N THR A 300 -8.46 -56.02 -92.54
CA THR A 300 -7.81 -56.10 -91.22
C THR A 300 -7.85 -54.89 -90.27
N ARG A 301 -8.40 -55.15 -89.08
CA ARG A 301 -8.17 -54.45 -87.81
C ARG A 301 -6.71 -54.06 -87.60
N VAL A 302 -6.47 -52.82 -87.15
CA VAL A 302 -5.44 -52.54 -86.15
C VAL A 302 -6.11 -51.82 -84.98
N THR A 303 -6.12 -52.53 -83.87
CA THR A 303 -6.46 -52.06 -82.53
C THR A 303 -5.25 -51.32 -81.93
N GLN A 304 -5.53 -50.40 -81.00
CA GLN A 304 -4.70 -49.96 -79.86
C GLN A 304 -3.77 -48.72 -79.99
N GLU A 305 -4.07 -47.79 -79.06
CA GLU A 305 -3.15 -47.10 -78.14
C GLU A 305 -2.36 -45.85 -78.57
N THR A 306 -2.83 -44.68 -78.09
CA THR A 306 -2.03 -43.72 -77.28
C THR A 306 -2.99 -42.72 -76.64
N GLN A 307 -3.43 -42.88 -75.38
CA GLN A 307 -2.81 -42.39 -74.13
C GLN A 307 -2.29 -40.92 -74.13
N LYS A 308 -2.96 -40.12 -73.29
CA LYS A 308 -2.47 -39.03 -72.41
C LYS A 308 -1.83 -37.75 -73.01
N LYS A 309 -2.51 -36.63 -72.77
CA LYS A 309 -1.96 -35.53 -71.97
C LYS A 309 -2.94 -35.18 -70.86
#